data_AF-A0AA35RZ05-F1
#
_entry.id   AF-A0AA35RZ05-F1
#
_cell.length_a   1.000
_cell.length_b   1.000
_cell.length_c   1.000
_cell.angle_alpha   90.00
_cell.angle_beta   90.00
_cell.angle_gamma   90.00
#
_symmetry.space_group_name_H-M   'P 1'
#
loop_
_entity.id
_entity.type
_entity.pdbx_description
1 polymer ?
#
loop_
_entity_poly.entity_id
_entity_poly.type
_entity_poly.pdbx_seq_one_letter_code
_entity_poly.pdbx_strand_id
1 'polypeptide(L)'
;MTRTNRGQRLGPLHLPVEEEVESQYLKYLVNTPPSVQFHEAVEKFNSNVAYSGLKHAVSSEGIFSENKEKLINGSLTALLMKEGDQNSLPNDRLEEQFHALRRLVASKAGYEAFTSLTNFREIVGKKVVRALRRKDDGISHACVDFLCALMQPMHDNYDLRQEQMNKSSLLSSKPFLEMVLEPLKTHVQLGTGALVVSSILDFFTFAVCPPYSETTEAEKFDMVLELISGLSPL
;
A
#
# COMPACT_ATOMS: atom_id res chain seq x y z
N MET A 1 3.45 -11.19 10.93
CA MET A 1 4.21 -11.02 9.68
C MET A 1 4.49 -12.37 9.06
N THR A 2 3.87 -12.59 7.91
CA THR A 2 3.93 -13.87 7.20
C THR A 2 5.11 -13.86 6.23
N ARG A 3 5.91 -14.93 6.21
CA ARG A 3 7.04 -15.03 5.28
C ARG A 3 6.53 -15.28 3.87
N THR A 4 7.07 -14.54 2.89
CA THR A 4 6.78 -14.80 1.47
C THR A 4 7.15 -16.24 1.09
N ASN A 5 6.25 -16.91 0.37
CA ASN A 5 6.46 -18.27 -0.12
C ASN A 5 7.47 -18.28 -1.27
N ARG A 6 8.75 -18.44 -0.94
CA ARG A 6 9.86 -18.47 -1.91
C ARG A 6 9.72 -19.59 -2.95
N GLY A 7 8.94 -20.64 -2.69
CA GLY A 7 8.68 -21.72 -3.65
C GLY A 7 7.85 -21.29 -4.86
N GLN A 8 7.13 -20.17 -4.77
CA GLN A 8 6.33 -19.62 -5.88
C GLN A 8 7.11 -18.66 -6.78
N ARG A 9 8.38 -18.39 -6.46
CA ARG A 9 9.25 -17.51 -7.24
C ARG A 9 9.61 -18.16 -8.59
N LEU A 10 9.38 -17.42 -9.67
CA LEU A 10 9.86 -17.77 -11.02
C LEU A 10 11.23 -17.13 -11.27
N GLY A 11 12.27 -17.79 -10.79
CA GLY A 11 13.68 -17.39 -10.98
C GLY A 11 14.48 -17.27 -9.69
N PRO A 12 15.77 -16.92 -9.76
CA PRO A 12 16.61 -16.76 -8.58
C PRO A 12 16.10 -15.64 -7.65
N LEU A 13 16.20 -15.83 -6.33
CA LEU A 13 15.72 -14.86 -5.33
C LEU A 13 16.50 -13.53 -5.33
N HIS A 14 17.70 -13.51 -5.88
CA HIS A 14 18.59 -12.35 -5.94
C HIS A 14 18.54 -11.60 -7.28
N LEU A 15 17.73 -12.08 -8.23
CA LEU A 15 17.54 -11.43 -9.53
C LEU A 15 16.10 -10.97 -9.68
N PRO A 16 15.84 -9.80 -10.30
CA PRO A 16 14.49 -9.41 -10.67
C PRO A 16 13.91 -10.40 -11.68
N VAL A 17 12.58 -10.51 -11.73
CA VAL A 17 11.89 -11.27 -12.78
C VAL A 17 11.96 -10.49 -14.10
N GLU A 18 11.80 -11.20 -15.20
CA GLU A 18 11.63 -10.62 -16.52
C GLU A 18 10.30 -9.87 -16.64
N GLU A 19 10.23 -8.93 -17.59
CA GLU A 19 9.05 -8.10 -17.83
C GLU A 19 7.80 -8.94 -18.11
N GLU A 20 7.95 -10.00 -18.89
CA GLU A 20 6.89 -10.90 -19.30
C GLU A 20 6.26 -11.58 -18.07
N VAL A 21 7.08 -11.96 -17.10
CA VAL A 21 6.64 -12.60 -15.86
C VAL A 21 5.89 -11.60 -14.98
N GLU A 22 6.42 -10.39 -14.80
CA GLU A 22 5.74 -9.32 -14.05
C GLU A 22 4.37 -9.00 -14.66
N SER A 23 4.32 -8.88 -15.98
CA SER A 23 3.10 -8.61 -16.76
C SER A 23 2.09 -9.75 -16.67
N GLN A 24 2.56 -10.99 -16.68
CA GLN A 24 1.72 -12.16 -16.53
C GLN A 24 1.03 -12.19 -15.16
N TYR A 25 1.72 -11.82 -14.09
CA TYR A 25 1.11 -11.77 -12.75
C TYR A 25 0.13 -10.60 -12.58
N LEU A 26 0.36 -9.45 -13.22
CA LEU A 26 -0.65 -8.39 -13.32
C LEU A 26 -1.92 -8.90 -14.02
N LYS A 27 -1.77 -9.54 -15.19
CA LYS A 27 -2.90 -10.16 -15.91
C LYS A 27 -3.62 -11.22 -15.07
N TYR A 28 -2.86 -11.97 -14.26
CA TYR A 28 -3.41 -13.03 -13.42
C TYR A 28 -4.25 -12.48 -12.25
N LEU A 29 -3.91 -11.31 -11.71
CA LEU A 29 -4.76 -10.58 -10.76
C LEU A 29 -6.05 -10.09 -11.44
N VAL A 30 -5.92 -9.48 -12.62
CA VAL A 30 -7.07 -8.95 -13.38
C VAL A 30 -8.04 -10.08 -13.75
N ASN A 31 -7.50 -11.16 -14.32
CA ASN A 31 -8.24 -12.29 -14.89
C ASN A 31 -7.85 -13.60 -14.19
N THR A 32 -8.07 -13.68 -12.88
CA THR A 32 -7.88 -14.93 -12.14
C THR A 32 -8.81 -16.02 -12.72
N PRO A 33 -8.28 -17.18 -13.15
CA PRO A 33 -9.09 -18.26 -13.69
C PRO A 33 -10.14 -18.74 -12.68
N PRO A 34 -11.35 -19.15 -13.12
CA PRO A 34 -12.40 -19.60 -12.21
C PRO A 34 -12.03 -20.82 -11.35
N SER A 35 -11.05 -21.61 -11.78
CA SER A 35 -10.54 -22.78 -11.06
C SER A 35 -9.52 -22.42 -9.96
N VAL A 36 -9.13 -21.15 -9.84
CA VAL A 36 -8.10 -20.68 -8.90
C VAL A 36 -8.69 -19.64 -7.96
N GLN A 37 -8.38 -19.78 -6.68
CA GLN A 37 -8.79 -18.79 -5.68
C GLN A 37 -7.99 -17.50 -5.83
N PHE A 38 -8.64 -16.35 -5.69
CA PHE A 38 -7.99 -15.04 -5.86
C PHE A 38 -6.75 -14.85 -4.96
N HIS A 39 -6.77 -15.38 -3.74
CA HIS A 39 -5.60 -15.28 -2.84
C HIS A 39 -4.35 -15.98 -3.40
N GLU A 40 -4.49 -17.05 -4.19
CA GLU A 40 -3.34 -17.70 -4.83
C GLU A 40 -2.72 -16.82 -5.92
N ALA A 41 -3.52 -15.98 -6.59
CA ALA A 41 -3.01 -14.98 -7.52
C ALA A 41 -2.23 -13.88 -6.80
N VAL A 42 -2.72 -13.46 -5.62
CA VAL A 42 -2.04 -12.48 -4.76
C VAL A 42 -0.72 -13.03 -4.21
N GLU A 43 -0.70 -14.27 -3.72
CA GLU A 43 0.51 -14.92 -3.20
C GLU A 43 1.60 -15.05 -4.28
N LYS A 44 1.20 -15.48 -5.49
CA LYS A 44 2.12 -15.58 -6.63
C LYS A 44 2.63 -14.21 -7.08
N PHE A 45 1.77 -13.19 -7.11
CA PHE A 45 2.18 -11.82 -7.39
C PHE A 45 3.22 -11.33 -6.38
N ASN A 46 2.95 -11.48 -5.07
CA ASN A 46 3.85 -11.04 -3.99
C ASN A 46 5.19 -11.79 -4.00
N SER A 47 5.19 -13.05 -4.44
CA SER A 47 6.40 -13.87 -4.59
C SER A 47 7.23 -13.48 -5.81
N ASN A 48 6.62 -12.82 -6.80
CA ASN A 48 7.25 -12.51 -8.08
C ASN A 48 7.55 -11.01 -8.29
N VAL A 49 6.89 -10.12 -7.58
CA VAL A 49 7.15 -8.68 -7.62
C VAL A 49 7.93 -8.27 -6.38
N ALA A 50 9.05 -7.58 -6.60
CA ALA A 50 9.91 -7.10 -5.53
C ALA A 50 9.16 -6.13 -4.61
N TYR A 51 9.59 -6.04 -3.34
CA TYR A 51 8.95 -5.13 -2.40
C TYR A 51 9.00 -3.67 -2.87
N SER A 52 10.07 -3.27 -3.56
CA SER A 52 10.23 -1.94 -4.17
C SER A 52 9.19 -1.61 -5.24
N GLY A 53 8.40 -2.58 -5.71
CA GLY A 53 7.38 -2.41 -6.73
C GLY A 53 7.73 -3.04 -8.07
N LEU A 54 6.95 -2.68 -9.07
CA LEU A 54 7.09 -3.12 -10.46
C LEU A 54 8.32 -2.49 -11.11
N LYS A 55 9.19 -3.31 -11.71
CA LYS A 55 10.39 -2.82 -12.41
C LYS A 55 10.06 -2.40 -13.85
N HIS A 56 9.04 -3.00 -14.45
CA HIS A 56 8.65 -2.83 -15.84
C HIS A 56 7.27 -2.16 -15.95
N ALA A 57 7.10 -1.07 -15.19
CA ALA A 57 5.83 -0.37 -15.03
C ALA A 57 5.52 0.67 -16.12
N VAL A 58 6.45 0.91 -17.05
CA VAL A 58 6.31 1.90 -18.14
C VAL A 58 6.08 1.16 -19.45
N SER A 59 5.09 1.61 -20.22
CA SER A 59 4.81 1.05 -21.55
C SER A 59 5.96 1.38 -22.51
N SER A 60 6.42 0.39 -23.28
CA SER A 60 7.33 0.63 -24.40
C SER A 60 6.61 1.39 -25.54
N GLU A 61 7.36 2.11 -26.36
CA GLU A 61 6.80 2.78 -27.55
C GLU A 61 6.62 1.76 -28.69
N GLY A 62 5.38 1.57 -29.15
CA GLY A 62 5.08 0.68 -30.29
C GLY A 62 3.60 0.37 -30.44
N ILE A 63 3.15 0.04 -31.66
CA ILE A 63 1.73 -0.25 -31.96
C ILE A 63 1.21 -1.49 -31.23
N PHE A 64 2.09 -2.43 -30.88
CA PHE A 64 1.78 -3.64 -30.13
C PHE A 64 2.25 -3.58 -28.67
N SER A 65 2.62 -2.40 -28.17
CA SER A 65 3.07 -2.30 -26.78
C SER A 65 1.92 -2.45 -25.81
N GLU A 66 2.19 -3.18 -24.74
CA GLU A 66 1.23 -3.42 -23.69
C GLU A 66 1.05 -2.16 -22.85
N ASN A 67 -0.20 -1.73 -22.67
CA ASN A 67 -0.50 -0.61 -21.80
C ASN A 67 -0.38 -1.02 -20.32
N LYS A 68 0.79 -0.76 -19.74
CA LYS A 68 1.11 -1.11 -18.34
C LYS A 68 0.23 -0.38 -17.34
N GLU A 69 -0.06 0.89 -17.57
CA GLU A 69 -0.94 1.69 -16.71
C GLU A 69 -2.33 1.04 -16.59
N LYS A 70 -2.92 0.62 -17.71
CA LYS A 70 -4.21 -0.09 -17.72
C LYS A 70 -4.15 -1.41 -16.96
N LEU A 71 -3.05 -2.16 -17.07
CA LEU A 71 -2.87 -3.42 -16.33
C LEU A 71 -2.71 -3.19 -14.83
N ILE A 72 -1.96 -2.16 -14.43
CA ILE A 72 -1.76 -1.78 -13.03
C ILE A 72 -3.09 -1.34 -12.41
N ASN A 73 -3.83 -0.46 -13.09
CA ASN A 73 -5.15 0.00 -12.65
C ASN A 73 -6.17 -1.14 -12.59
N GLY A 74 -6.13 -2.06 -13.55
CA GLY A 74 -6.93 -3.28 -13.53
C GLY A 74 -6.59 -4.18 -12.33
N SER A 75 -5.32 -4.32 -11.99
CA SER A 75 -4.84 -5.15 -10.87
C SER A 75 -5.25 -4.54 -9.53
N LEU A 76 -5.12 -3.22 -9.39
CA LEU A 76 -5.62 -2.47 -8.23
C LEU A 76 -7.13 -2.65 -8.08
N THR A 77 -7.89 -2.50 -9.17
CA THR A 77 -9.35 -2.73 -9.16
C THR A 77 -9.69 -4.16 -8.74
N ALA A 78 -8.96 -5.15 -9.25
CA ALA A 78 -9.17 -6.55 -8.90
C ALA A 78 -8.93 -6.81 -7.41
N LEU A 79 -7.86 -6.26 -6.82
CA LEU A 79 -7.64 -6.29 -5.38
C LEU A 79 -8.81 -5.62 -4.67
N LEU A 80 -9.14 -4.37 -4.96
CA LEU A 80 -10.20 -3.65 -4.24
C LEU A 80 -11.60 -4.32 -4.30
N MET A 81 -11.86 -5.19 -5.28
CA MET A 81 -13.18 -5.80 -5.50
C MET A 81 -13.27 -7.31 -5.18
N LYS A 82 -12.17 -8.07 -5.29
CA LYS A 82 -12.20 -9.56 -5.25
C LYS A 82 -11.67 -10.16 -3.95
N GLU A 83 -11.45 -9.35 -2.92
CA GLU A 83 -10.76 -9.74 -1.68
C GLU A 83 -11.63 -10.47 -0.63
N GLY A 84 -12.92 -10.68 -0.89
CA GLY A 84 -13.86 -11.30 0.05
C GLY A 84 -14.23 -10.40 1.24
N ASP A 85 -14.90 -10.97 2.24
CA ASP A 85 -15.26 -10.22 3.46
C ASP A 85 -14.05 -10.03 4.38
N GLN A 86 -13.61 -8.78 4.48
CA GLN A 86 -12.45 -8.34 5.25
C GLN A 86 -12.57 -8.61 6.76
N ASN A 87 -13.78 -8.84 7.26
CA ASN A 87 -14.00 -9.15 8.69
C ASN A 87 -13.79 -10.63 9.01
N SER A 88 -13.88 -11.52 8.02
CA SER A 88 -13.81 -12.97 8.20
C SER A 88 -12.63 -13.63 7.48
N LEU A 89 -11.96 -12.89 6.60
CA LEU A 89 -10.75 -13.35 5.92
C LEU A 89 -9.64 -13.72 6.94
N PRO A 90 -8.91 -14.83 6.72
CA PRO A 90 -7.68 -15.14 7.44
C PRO A 90 -6.68 -13.98 7.45
N ASN A 91 -5.96 -13.81 8.57
CA ASN A 91 -5.08 -12.66 8.78
C ASN A 91 -3.92 -12.60 7.78
N ASP A 92 -3.33 -13.75 7.46
CA ASP A 92 -2.26 -13.90 6.46
C ASP A 92 -2.71 -13.42 5.07
N ARG A 93 -3.92 -13.78 4.65
CA ARG A 93 -4.47 -13.35 3.35
C ARG A 93 -4.79 -11.86 3.33
N LEU A 94 -5.22 -11.29 4.45
CA LEU A 94 -5.43 -9.84 4.56
C LEU A 94 -4.10 -9.09 4.50
N GLU A 95 -3.07 -9.61 5.19
CA GLU A 95 -1.70 -9.09 5.16
C GLU A 95 -1.16 -9.10 3.71
N GLU A 96 -1.33 -10.20 2.97
CA GLU A 96 -0.89 -10.33 1.56
C GLU A 96 -1.54 -9.30 0.62
N GLN A 97 -2.78 -8.91 0.86
CA GLN A 97 -3.47 -7.91 0.05
C GLN A 97 -2.81 -6.53 0.19
N PHE A 98 -2.46 -6.12 1.41
CA PHE A 98 -1.71 -4.87 1.63
C PHE A 98 -0.31 -4.93 1.02
N HIS A 99 0.37 -6.07 1.12
CA HIS A 99 1.66 -6.29 0.45
C HIS A 99 1.57 -6.13 -1.07
N ALA A 100 0.48 -6.60 -1.68
CA ALA A 100 0.25 -6.44 -3.12
C ALA A 100 -0.10 -5.00 -3.50
N LEU A 101 -0.98 -4.35 -2.73
CA LEU A 101 -1.34 -2.94 -2.91
C LEU A 101 -0.09 -2.05 -2.82
N ARG A 102 0.76 -2.23 -1.81
CA ARG A 102 2.02 -1.49 -1.63
C ARG A 102 2.95 -1.61 -2.84
N ARG A 103 3.05 -2.79 -3.44
CA ARG A 103 3.89 -3.02 -4.64
C ARG A 103 3.31 -2.33 -5.88
N LEU A 104 1.99 -2.31 -6.03
CA LEU A 104 1.33 -1.66 -7.16
C LEU A 104 1.43 -0.13 -7.06
N VAL A 105 1.17 0.45 -5.89
CA VAL A 105 1.23 1.91 -5.71
C VAL A 105 2.65 2.47 -5.68
N ALA A 106 3.67 1.61 -5.62
CA ALA A 106 5.05 2.02 -5.79
C ALA A 106 5.37 2.48 -7.23
N SER A 107 4.58 2.05 -8.21
CA SER A 107 4.68 2.53 -9.59
C SER A 107 3.98 3.89 -9.77
N LYS A 108 4.39 4.68 -10.76
CA LYS A 108 3.73 5.95 -11.09
C LYS A 108 2.22 5.80 -11.31
N ALA A 109 1.84 4.85 -12.17
CA ALA A 109 0.44 4.56 -12.46
C ALA A 109 -0.36 4.19 -11.20
N GLY A 110 0.19 3.31 -10.35
CA GLY A 110 -0.49 2.90 -9.14
C GLY A 110 -0.58 4.00 -8.08
N TYR A 111 0.45 4.86 -8.00
CA TYR A 111 0.47 6.02 -7.10
C TYR A 111 -0.59 7.06 -7.49
N GLU A 112 -0.71 7.37 -8.79
CA GLU A 112 -1.72 8.26 -9.36
C GLU A 112 -3.14 7.68 -9.26
N ALA A 113 -3.27 6.35 -9.32
CA ALA A 113 -4.56 5.67 -9.20
C ALA A 113 -5.28 5.96 -7.87
N PHE A 114 -4.55 6.30 -6.80
CA PHE A 114 -5.17 6.60 -5.51
C PHE A 114 -6.19 7.74 -5.59
N THR A 115 -5.91 8.80 -6.37
CA THR A 115 -6.83 9.94 -6.53
C THR A 115 -7.58 9.94 -7.85
N SER A 116 -7.09 9.22 -8.88
CA SER A 116 -7.71 9.17 -10.21
C SER A 116 -8.66 7.99 -10.42
N LEU A 117 -8.45 6.85 -9.74
CA LEU A 117 -9.31 5.67 -9.89
C LEU A 117 -10.57 5.80 -9.03
N THR A 118 -11.72 5.57 -9.66
CA THR A 118 -13.03 5.66 -9.01
C THR A 118 -13.11 4.82 -7.74
N ASN A 119 -13.59 5.43 -6.65
CA ASN A 119 -13.81 4.82 -5.33
C ASN A 119 -12.57 4.24 -4.63
N PHE A 120 -11.35 4.37 -5.18
CA PHE A 120 -10.13 3.82 -4.57
C PHE A 120 -10.00 4.28 -3.12
N ARG A 121 -10.02 5.59 -2.89
CA ARG A 121 -9.84 6.21 -1.56
C ARG A 121 -10.83 5.68 -0.52
N GLU A 122 -12.11 5.60 -0.90
CA GLU A 122 -13.17 5.16 0.01
C GLU A 122 -13.01 3.68 0.39
N ILE A 123 -12.71 2.83 -0.58
CA ILE A 123 -12.54 1.39 -0.36
C ILE A 123 -11.32 1.14 0.50
N VAL A 124 -10.19 1.80 0.20
CA VAL A 124 -8.98 1.70 1.00
C VAL A 124 -9.20 2.21 2.42
N GLY A 125 -9.84 3.36 2.61
CA GLY A 125 -10.14 3.87 3.95
C GLY A 125 -10.95 2.86 4.78
N LYS A 126 -12.00 2.27 4.19
CA LYS A 126 -12.80 1.21 4.84
C LYS A 126 -11.96 -0.05 5.14
N LYS A 127 -11.10 -0.46 4.21
CA LYS A 127 -10.24 -1.64 4.35
C LYS A 127 -9.23 -1.45 5.48
N VAL A 128 -8.53 -0.32 5.52
CA VAL A 128 -7.58 0.06 6.58
C VAL A 128 -8.26 0.06 7.95
N VAL A 129 -9.43 0.69 8.07
CA VAL A 129 -10.19 0.72 9.32
C VAL A 129 -10.53 -0.68 9.83
N ARG A 130 -10.97 -1.58 8.94
CA ARG A 130 -11.26 -2.97 9.30
C ARG A 130 -9.98 -3.75 9.66
N ALA A 131 -8.90 -3.51 8.94
CA ALA A 131 -7.61 -4.15 9.16
C ALA A 131 -7.01 -3.80 10.52
N LEU A 132 -6.95 -2.52 10.89
CA LEU A 132 -6.42 -2.08 12.19
C LEU A 132 -7.25 -2.62 13.38
N ARG A 133 -8.56 -2.81 13.19
CA ARG A 133 -9.44 -3.43 14.21
C ARG A 133 -9.13 -4.91 14.46
N ARG A 134 -8.37 -5.58 13.57
CA ARG A 134 -7.91 -6.96 13.79
C ARG A 134 -6.89 -7.06 14.92
N LYS A 135 -6.21 -5.95 15.27
CA LYS A 135 -5.14 -5.90 16.29
C LYS A 135 -4.05 -6.97 16.05
N ASP A 136 -3.75 -7.21 14.78
CA ASP A 136 -2.69 -8.12 14.34
C ASP A 136 -1.51 -7.29 13.85
N ASP A 137 -0.33 -7.47 14.46
CA ASP A 137 0.85 -6.66 14.16
C ASP A 137 1.30 -6.78 12.70
N GLY A 138 1.12 -7.95 12.08
CA GLY A 138 1.47 -8.16 10.67
C GLY A 138 0.57 -7.36 9.74
N ILE A 139 -0.73 -7.41 9.98
CA ILE A 139 -1.71 -6.62 9.22
C ILE A 139 -1.51 -5.12 9.47
N SER A 140 -1.34 -4.71 10.73
CA SER A 140 -1.13 -3.30 11.09
C SER A 140 0.11 -2.73 10.38
N HIS A 141 1.24 -3.43 10.44
CA HIS A 141 2.45 -3.03 9.73
C HIS A 141 2.24 -2.97 8.22
N ALA A 142 1.75 -4.03 7.58
CA ALA A 142 1.56 -4.07 6.13
C ALA A 142 0.59 -2.98 5.64
N CYS A 143 -0.45 -2.71 6.42
CA CYS A 143 -1.42 -1.65 6.17
C CYS A 143 -0.79 -0.27 6.26
N VAL A 144 -0.04 0.03 7.32
CA VAL A 144 0.58 1.36 7.50
C VAL A 144 1.72 1.57 6.50
N ASP A 145 2.51 0.54 6.18
CA ASP A 145 3.55 0.63 5.15
C ASP A 145 2.96 0.90 3.75
N PHE A 146 1.79 0.30 3.45
CA PHE A 146 1.04 0.66 2.25
C PHE A 146 0.61 2.14 2.24
N LEU A 147 0.13 2.67 3.37
CA LEU A 147 -0.20 4.10 3.48
C LEU A 147 1.04 4.99 3.32
N CYS A 148 2.19 4.56 3.85
CA CYS A 148 3.47 5.23 3.66
C CYS A 148 3.84 5.35 2.17
N ALA A 149 3.66 4.28 1.40
CA ALA A 149 3.89 4.28 -0.04
C ALA A 149 2.92 5.20 -0.83
N LEU A 150 1.82 5.63 -0.22
CA LEU A 150 0.91 6.65 -0.75
C LEU A 150 1.22 8.07 -0.24
N MET A 151 1.89 8.19 0.91
CA MET A 151 2.38 9.47 1.45
C MET A 151 3.65 9.94 0.74
N GLN A 152 4.56 9.01 0.44
CA GLN A 152 5.83 9.29 -0.23
C GLN A 152 5.98 8.40 -1.47
N PRO A 153 6.12 8.98 -2.67
CA PRO A 153 6.31 8.22 -3.91
C PRO A 153 7.55 7.31 -3.87
N MET A 154 7.41 6.09 -4.39
CA MET A 154 8.50 5.09 -4.47
C MET A 154 9.07 4.93 -5.89
N HIS A 155 8.85 5.93 -6.75
CA HIS A 155 9.33 5.98 -8.13
C HIS A 155 10.01 7.32 -8.42
N ASP A 156 10.91 7.31 -9.40
CA ASP A 156 11.68 8.49 -9.78
C ASP A 156 10.82 9.53 -10.51
N ASN A 157 11.25 10.81 -10.43
CA ASN A 157 10.65 11.95 -11.15
C ASN A 157 9.13 12.08 -10.93
N TYR A 158 8.69 11.84 -9.70
CA TYR A 158 7.29 11.95 -9.33
C TYR A 158 6.79 13.39 -9.41
N ASP A 159 5.47 13.55 -9.59
CA ASP A 159 4.81 14.85 -9.60
C ASP A 159 4.48 15.31 -8.17
N LEU A 160 5.08 16.43 -7.73
CA LEU A 160 4.82 17.05 -6.42
C LEU A 160 3.34 17.38 -6.21
N ARG A 161 2.62 17.75 -7.28
CA ARG A 161 1.18 17.99 -7.21
C ARG A 161 0.43 16.70 -6.90
N GLN A 162 0.82 15.58 -7.51
CA GLN A 162 0.23 14.28 -7.21
C GLN A 162 0.52 13.85 -5.77
N GLU A 163 1.73 14.08 -5.28
CA GLU A 163 2.07 13.85 -3.87
C GLU A 163 1.17 14.65 -2.92
N GLN A 164 1.02 15.96 -3.17
CA GLN A 164 0.15 16.82 -2.38
C GLN A 164 -1.32 16.33 -2.40
N MET A 165 -1.85 15.91 -3.56
CA MET A 165 -3.22 15.37 -3.66
C MET A 165 -3.40 14.07 -2.87
N ASN A 166 -2.39 13.19 -2.87
CA ASN A 166 -2.41 11.95 -2.10
C ASN A 166 -2.39 12.26 -0.59
N LYS A 167 -1.48 13.13 -0.13
CA LYS A 167 -1.40 13.56 1.27
C LYS A 167 -2.69 14.23 1.74
N SER A 168 -3.21 15.19 0.97
CA SER A 168 -4.47 15.86 1.30
C SER A 168 -5.62 14.87 1.45
N SER A 169 -5.68 13.84 0.59
CA SER A 169 -6.66 12.76 0.70
C SER A 169 -6.48 11.88 1.94
N LEU A 170 -5.25 11.44 2.25
CA LEU A 170 -4.96 10.57 3.39
C LEU A 170 -5.15 11.27 4.74
N LEU A 171 -4.78 12.54 4.82
CA LEU A 171 -4.84 13.35 6.05
C LEU A 171 -6.19 14.06 6.25
N SER A 172 -7.17 13.81 5.38
CA SER A 172 -8.44 14.54 5.37
C SER A 172 -9.34 14.30 6.59
N SER A 173 -9.14 13.21 7.32
CA SER A 173 -10.06 12.74 8.37
C SER A 173 -9.34 12.52 9.71
N LYS A 174 -9.58 13.43 10.67
CA LYS A 174 -9.04 13.31 12.04
C LYS A 174 -9.37 11.95 12.69
N PRO A 175 -10.61 11.43 12.65
CA PRO A 175 -10.93 10.11 13.22
C PRO A 175 -10.16 8.95 12.56
N PHE A 176 -9.87 9.06 11.25
CA PHE A 176 -9.06 8.07 10.57
C PHE A 176 -7.60 8.11 11.04
N LEU A 177 -7.03 9.31 11.20
CA LEU A 177 -5.67 9.49 11.72
C LEU A 177 -5.53 9.02 13.17
N GLU A 178 -6.53 9.27 14.01
CA GLU A 178 -6.58 8.74 15.38
C GLU A 178 -6.55 7.21 15.40
N MET A 179 -7.28 6.56 14.47
CA MET A 179 -7.22 5.12 14.31
C MET A 179 -5.84 4.61 13.88
N VAL A 180 -5.13 5.33 13.00
CA VAL A 180 -3.76 4.99 12.59
C VAL A 180 -2.77 5.16 13.74
N LEU A 181 -2.99 6.14 14.63
CA LEU A 181 -2.16 6.39 15.81
C LEU A 181 -2.37 5.40 16.96
N GLU A 182 -3.52 4.74 17.03
CA GLU A 182 -3.85 3.89 18.18
C GLU A 182 -2.86 2.73 18.44
N PRO A 183 -2.37 2.00 17.41
CA PRO A 183 -1.36 0.97 17.62
C PRO A 183 -0.03 1.54 18.16
N LEU A 184 0.34 2.78 17.80
CA LEU A 184 1.54 3.44 18.32
C LEU A 184 1.47 3.58 19.84
N LYS A 185 0.37 4.12 20.36
CA LYS A 185 0.16 4.26 21.81
C LYS A 185 0.27 2.93 22.54
N THR A 186 -0.41 1.92 22.01
CA THR A 186 -0.45 0.57 22.59
C THR A 186 0.94 -0.05 22.62
N HIS A 187 1.65 -0.05 21.50
CA HIS A 187 2.93 -0.73 21.38
C HIS A 187 4.06 -0.02 22.13
N VAL A 188 4.08 1.31 22.19
CA VAL A 188 5.09 2.03 22.97
C VAL A 188 4.90 1.76 24.47
N GLN A 189 3.67 1.82 24.99
CA GLN A 189 3.39 1.51 26.40
C GLN A 189 3.81 0.08 26.79
N LEU A 190 3.64 -0.87 25.87
CA LEU A 190 4.00 -2.27 26.10
C LEU A 190 5.46 -2.59 25.78
N GLY A 191 6.21 -1.69 25.12
CA GLY A 191 7.54 -1.98 24.59
C GLY A 191 7.56 -3.09 23.54
N THR A 192 6.53 -3.16 22.69
CA THR A 192 6.35 -4.22 21.65
C THR A 192 6.20 -3.62 20.25
N GLY A 193 5.96 -4.46 19.24
CA GLY A 193 5.50 -3.98 17.92
C GLY A 193 6.45 -3.02 17.21
N ALA A 194 7.77 -3.17 17.37
CA ALA A 194 8.76 -2.21 16.87
C ALA A 194 8.58 -1.83 15.39
N LEU A 195 8.20 -2.78 14.55
CA LEU A 195 7.94 -2.53 13.13
C LEU A 195 6.64 -1.74 12.90
N VAL A 196 5.59 -2.02 13.66
CA VAL A 196 4.35 -1.24 13.63
C VAL A 196 4.64 0.20 14.07
N VAL A 197 5.35 0.38 15.18
CA VAL A 197 5.81 1.68 15.69
C VAL A 197 6.60 2.43 14.63
N SER A 198 7.62 1.80 14.03
CA SER A 198 8.44 2.42 12.98
C SER A 198 7.59 2.88 11.80
N SER A 199 6.72 2.02 11.26
CA SER A 199 5.88 2.38 10.12
C SER A 199 4.92 3.54 10.41
N ILE A 200 4.39 3.64 11.63
CA ILE A 200 3.52 4.75 12.02
C ILE A 200 4.33 6.03 12.15
N LEU A 201 5.54 5.96 12.72
CA LEU A 201 6.43 7.11 12.78
C LEU A 201 6.78 7.60 11.37
N ASP A 202 7.12 6.71 10.44
CA ASP A 202 7.39 7.06 9.03
C ASP A 202 6.19 7.78 8.40
N PHE A 203 4.97 7.25 8.58
CA PHE A 203 3.74 7.87 8.07
C PHE A 203 3.61 9.33 8.52
N PHE A 204 3.87 9.61 9.80
CA PHE A 204 3.80 10.97 10.34
C PHE A 204 5.02 11.82 9.98
N THR A 205 6.21 11.24 9.88
CA THR A 205 7.40 11.91 9.33
C THR A 205 7.12 12.43 7.93
N PHE A 206 6.47 11.65 7.06
CA PHE A 206 6.10 12.11 5.72
C PHE A 206 5.07 13.25 5.71
N ALA A 207 4.30 13.42 6.78
CA ALA A 207 3.34 14.51 6.93
C ALA A 207 3.99 15.80 7.46
N VAL A 208 4.88 15.71 8.46
CA VAL A 208 5.31 16.90 9.25
C VAL A 208 6.81 17.20 9.24
N CYS A 209 7.67 16.31 8.73
CA CYS A 209 9.11 16.54 8.71
C CYS A 209 9.60 17.02 7.34
N PRO A 210 10.48 18.04 7.26
CA PRO A 210 11.18 18.37 6.02
C PRO A 210 12.07 17.23 5.51
N PRO A 211 12.25 17.07 4.18
CA PRO A 211 11.61 17.86 3.11
C PRO A 211 10.17 17.40 2.80
N TYR A 212 9.72 16.27 3.36
CA TYR A 212 8.43 15.66 3.02
C TYR A 212 7.23 16.57 3.30
N SER A 213 7.28 17.34 4.39
CA SER A 213 6.18 18.25 4.76
C SER A 213 5.90 19.37 3.75
N GLU A 214 6.79 19.62 2.79
CA GLU A 214 6.64 20.69 1.78
C GLU A 214 5.39 20.50 0.89
N THR A 215 4.96 19.25 0.70
CA THR A 215 3.74 18.91 -0.06
C THR A 215 2.51 18.71 0.84
N THR A 216 2.64 18.88 2.16
CA THR A 216 1.52 18.83 3.10
C THR A 216 0.84 20.20 3.20
N GLU A 217 -0.47 20.25 2.95
CA GLU A 217 -1.24 21.49 3.11
C GLU A 217 -1.26 21.95 4.57
N ALA A 218 -1.16 23.27 4.81
CA ALA A 218 -1.02 23.85 6.15
C ALA A 218 -2.10 23.38 7.13
N GLU A 219 -3.37 23.34 6.70
CA GLU A 219 -4.47 22.84 7.53
C GLU A 219 -4.27 21.38 7.97
N LYS A 220 -3.75 20.53 7.07
CA LYS A 220 -3.49 19.11 7.37
C LYS A 220 -2.25 18.96 8.24
N PHE A 221 -1.22 19.78 8.01
CA PHE A 221 -0.02 19.85 8.83
C PHE A 221 -0.35 20.19 10.29
N ASP A 222 -1.11 21.27 10.51
CA ASP A 222 -1.51 21.71 11.85
C ASP A 222 -2.37 20.65 12.57
N MET A 223 -3.32 20.04 11.85
CA MET A 223 -4.14 18.95 12.39
C MET A 223 -3.30 17.76 12.85
N VAL A 224 -2.30 17.36 12.06
CA VAL A 224 -1.42 16.25 12.39
C VAL A 224 -0.53 16.59 13.58
N LEU A 225 0.01 17.81 13.66
CA LEU A 225 0.79 18.27 14.82
C LEU A 225 -0.05 18.29 16.11
N GLU A 226 -1.31 18.72 16.04
CA GLU A 226 -2.23 18.68 17.18
C GLU A 226 -2.44 17.24 17.64
N LEU A 227 -2.64 16.30 16.71
CA LEU A 227 -2.82 14.88 17.03
C LEU A 227 -1.59 14.26 17.70
N ILE A 228 -0.39 14.54 17.17
CA ILE A 228 0.86 14.00 17.69
C ILE A 228 1.19 14.64 19.05
N SER A 229 1.00 15.94 19.22
CA SER A 229 1.22 16.61 20.51
C SER A 229 0.21 16.17 21.60
N GLY A 230 -0.99 15.73 21.19
CA GLY A 230 -1.99 15.11 22.05
C GLY A 230 -1.63 13.71 22.52
N LEU A 231 -0.58 13.08 21.98
CA LEU A 231 0.05 11.91 22.58
C LEU A 231 0.76 12.38 23.86
N SER A 232 0.00 12.49 24.96
CA SER A 232 0.52 12.76 26.31
C SER A 232 1.79 11.92 26.59
N PRO A 233 2.73 12.42 27.41
CA PRO A 233 4.10 11.93 27.42
C PRO A 233 4.12 10.42 27.60
N LEU A 234 4.59 9.74 26.55
CA LEU A 234 5.05 8.36 26.58
C LEU A 234 6.10 8.16 27.68
#